data_AF-A0A353LNW6-F1
#
_entry.id   AF-A0A353LNW6-F1
#
_cell.length_a   1.000
_cell.length_b   1.000
_cell.length_c   1.000
_cell.angle_alpha   90.00
_cell.angle_beta   90.00
_cell.angle_gamma   90.00
#
_symmetry.space_group_name_H-M   'P 1'
#
loop_
_entity.id
_entity.type
_entity.pdbx_description
1 polymer ?
#
loop_
_entity_poly.entity_id
_entity_poly.type
_entity_poly.pdbx_seq_one_letter_code
_entity_poly.pdbx_strand_id
1 'polypeptide(L)'
;MTKHGEQLTHLDFRRPAEIVTDPRLDRAGKVKLLRDWEYDAREMEVAEEEGMIAPTPDLLDDIMAALRALGDENENLTEAPPTKQGGI
;
A
#
# COMPACT_ATOMS: atom_id res chain seq x y z
N MET A 1 23.88 -6.41 -21.00
CA MET A 1 22.67 -5.69 -21.46
C MET A 1 21.57 -5.91 -20.42
N THR A 2 21.70 -5.28 -19.26
CA THR A 2 20.64 -5.35 -18.24
C THR A 2 19.60 -4.33 -18.68
N LYS A 3 18.46 -4.81 -19.20
CA LYS A 3 17.36 -3.95 -19.59
C LYS A 3 17.06 -3.04 -18.39
N HIS A 4 17.02 -1.74 -18.61
CA HIS A 4 16.45 -0.81 -17.63
C HIS A 4 15.01 -1.26 -17.43
N GLY A 5 14.79 -2.04 -16.38
CA GLY A 5 13.48 -2.55 -16.01
C GLY A 5 12.63 -1.33 -15.74
N GLU A 6 11.55 -1.20 -16.50
CA GLU A 6 10.52 -0.19 -16.27
C GLU A 6 10.14 -0.27 -14.78
N GLN A 7 10.42 0.79 -14.03
CA GLN A 7 10.08 0.84 -12.61
C GLN A 7 8.56 0.99 -12.52
N LEU A 8 7.86 -0.14 -12.40
CA LEU A 8 6.42 -0.15 -12.17
C LEU A 8 6.13 0.56 -10.85
N THR A 9 5.11 1.39 -10.85
CA THR A 9 4.57 2.12 -9.70
C THR A 9 3.12 1.70 -9.48
N HIS A 10 2.52 2.05 -8.33
CA HIS A 10 1.12 1.72 -8.08
C HIS A 10 0.17 2.45 -9.06
N LEU A 11 0.60 3.60 -9.62
CA LEU A 11 -0.14 4.38 -10.61
C LEU A 11 -0.30 3.66 -11.97
N ASP A 12 0.52 2.64 -12.24
CA ASP A 12 0.40 1.81 -13.45
C ASP A 12 -0.76 0.82 -13.36
N PHE A 13 -1.43 0.74 -12.21
CA PHE A 13 -2.52 -0.18 -11.91
C PHE A 13 -3.80 0.58 -11.56
N ARG A 14 -4.94 0.02 -11.92
CA ARG A 14 -6.25 0.59 -11.56
C ARG A 14 -6.79 -0.01 -10.27
N ARG A 15 -6.37 -1.23 -9.93
CA ARG A 15 -6.80 -1.92 -8.73
C ARG A 15 -5.64 -2.61 -8.00
N PRO A 16 -5.65 -2.64 -6.66
CA PRO A 16 -4.66 -3.38 -5.87
C PRO A 16 -4.56 -4.86 -6.24
N ALA A 17 -5.68 -5.48 -6.64
CA ALA A 17 -5.71 -6.86 -7.09
C ALA A 17 -4.86 -7.12 -8.34
N GLU A 18 -4.69 -6.13 -9.22
CA GLU A 18 -3.86 -6.27 -10.43
C GLU A 18 -2.39 -6.46 -10.04
N ILE A 19 -1.91 -5.72 -9.03
CA ILE A 19 -0.56 -5.86 -8.47
C ILE A 19 -0.34 -7.28 -7.93
N VAL A 20 -1.33 -7.83 -7.20
CA VAL A 20 -1.24 -9.19 -6.64
C VAL A 20 -1.10 -10.24 -7.73
N THR A 21 -1.84 -10.09 -8.84
CA THR A 21 -1.81 -11.03 -9.97
C THR A 21 -0.70 -10.79 -10.99
N ASP A 22 0.00 -9.65 -10.93
CA ASP A 22 1.01 -9.29 -11.93
C ASP A 22 2.21 -10.27 -11.88
N PRO A 23 2.53 -10.97 -12.98
CA PRO A 23 3.64 -11.91 -13.03
C PRO A 23 5.01 -11.23 -13.18
N ARG A 24 5.07 -9.93 -13.48
CA ARG A 24 6.30 -9.14 -13.59
C ARG A 24 6.86 -8.74 -12.23
N LEU A 25 6.05 -8.83 -11.18
CA LEU A 25 6.42 -8.49 -9.82
C LEU A 25 6.63 -9.74 -8.97
N ASP A 26 7.70 -9.75 -8.19
CA ASP A 26 7.86 -10.71 -7.10
C ASP A 26 7.05 -10.26 -5.87
N ARG A 27 6.94 -11.12 -4.86
CA ARG A 27 6.16 -10.81 -3.65
C ARG A 27 6.62 -9.51 -2.99
N ALA A 28 7.93 -9.27 -2.92
CA ALA A 28 8.48 -8.07 -2.29
C ALA A 28 8.11 -6.79 -3.06
N GLY A 29 8.19 -6.82 -4.39
CA GLY A 29 7.76 -5.72 -5.25
C GLY A 29 6.26 -5.46 -5.15
N LYS A 30 5.44 -6.51 -5.09
CA LYS A 30 3.99 -6.38 -4.88
C LYS A 30 3.65 -5.69 -3.56
N VAL A 31 4.25 -6.16 -2.47
CA VAL A 31 4.06 -5.56 -1.14
C VAL A 31 4.52 -4.10 -1.14
N LYS A 32 5.70 -3.81 -1.72
CA LYS A 32 6.21 -2.44 -1.80
C LYS A 32 5.21 -1.51 -2.49
N LEU A 33 4.71 -1.89 -3.67
CA LEU A 33 3.76 -1.06 -4.41
C LEU A 33 2.44 -0.86 -3.67
N LEU A 34 1.92 -1.91 -3.03
CA LEU A 34 0.70 -1.81 -2.24
C LEU A 34 0.89 -0.92 -1.00
N ARG A 35 2.06 -0.92 -0.36
CA ARG A 35 2.39 -0.03 0.76
C ARG A 35 2.56 1.42 0.34
N ASP A 36 3.21 1.66 -0.81
CA ASP A 36 3.30 3.00 -1.39
C ASP A 36 1.88 3.54 -1.71
N TRP A 37 1.00 2.69 -2.26
CA TRP A 37 -0.39 3.05 -2.53
C TRP A 37 -1.22 3.28 -1.26
N GLU A 38 -1.02 2.46 -0.23
CA GLU A 38 -1.67 2.61 1.08
C GLU A 38 -1.37 4.00 1.68
N TYR A 39 -0.12 4.45 1.57
CA TYR A 39 0.29 5.77 2.04
C TYR A 39 -0.45 6.88 1.27
N ASP A 40 -0.41 6.82 -0.06
CA ASP A 40 -1.08 7.83 -0.91
C ASP A 40 -2.60 7.85 -0.70
N ALA A 41 -3.23 6.69 -0.51
CA ALA A 41 -4.66 6.58 -0.22
C ALA A 41 -5.03 7.23 1.12
N ARG A 42 -4.20 7.08 2.16
CA ARG A 42 -4.41 7.73 3.47
C ARG A 42 -4.19 9.23 3.43
N GLU A 43 -3.22 9.70 2.65
CA GLU A 43 -3.01 11.15 2.45
C GLU A 43 -4.20 11.78 1.69
N MET A 44 -4.86 11.02 0.81
CA MET A 44 -6.10 11.46 0.13
C MET A 44 -7.34 11.46 1.03
N GLU A 45 -7.36 10.73 2.15
CA GLU A 45 -8.49 10.62 3.09
C GLU A 45 -8.73 11.91 3.92
N VAL A 46 -7.83 12.90 3.85
CA VAL A 46 -7.89 14.14 4.65
C VAL A 46 -8.97 15.14 4.16
N ALA A 47 -9.62 14.88 3.03
CA ALA A 47 -10.46 15.86 2.35
C ALA A 47 -11.95 15.52 2.31
N GLU A 48 -12.61 15.13 3.41
CA GLU A 48 -14.07 14.90 3.36
C GLU A 48 -14.86 15.04 4.68
N GLU A 49 -14.66 16.14 5.40
CA GLU A 49 -15.76 16.74 6.17
C GLU A 49 -16.46 17.77 5.27
N GLU A 50 -17.48 17.35 4.52
CA GLU A 50 -18.61 18.14 3.98
C GLU A 50 -19.14 17.52 2.67
N GLY A 51 -20.04 16.55 2.81
CA GLY A 51 -21.15 16.28 1.89
C GLY A 51 -20.86 16.23 0.38
N MET A 52 -20.97 15.02 -0.18
CA MET A 52 -21.20 14.72 -1.61
C MET A 52 -19.94 14.65 -2.49
N ILE A 53 -19.22 13.53 -2.41
CA ILE A 53 -19.06 12.44 -3.39
C ILE A 53 -17.90 11.62 -2.84
N ALA A 54 -18.17 10.65 -1.98
CA ALA A 54 -17.10 9.92 -1.31
C ALA A 54 -16.31 9.05 -2.30
N PRO A 55 -15.01 9.30 -2.56
CA PRO A 55 -14.17 8.31 -3.20
C PRO A 55 -13.75 7.29 -2.14
N THR A 56 -14.70 6.39 -1.88
CA THR A 56 -14.48 4.94 -1.67
C THR A 56 -13.54 4.54 -0.52
N PRO A 57 -14.07 4.41 0.71
CA PRO A 57 -13.53 3.46 1.71
C PRO A 57 -13.09 2.10 1.11
N ASP A 58 -13.71 1.68 0.00
CA ASP A 58 -13.35 0.48 -0.76
C ASP A 58 -11.89 0.42 -1.22
N LEU A 59 -11.20 1.54 -1.53
CA LEU A 59 -9.84 1.49 -2.06
C LEU A 59 -8.81 1.11 -0.98
N LEU A 60 -8.87 1.74 0.19
CA LEU A 60 -7.97 1.40 1.29
C LEU A 60 -8.23 -0.03 1.76
N ASP A 61 -9.50 -0.44 1.83
CA ASP A 61 -9.88 -1.81 2.16
C ASP A 61 -9.39 -2.83 1.11
N ASP A 62 -9.46 -2.51 -0.17
CA ASP A 62 -8.94 -3.34 -1.27
C ASP A 62 -7.41 -3.47 -1.21
N ILE A 63 -6.69 -2.38 -0.88
CA ILE A 63 -5.23 -2.40 -0.68
C ILE A 63 -4.89 -3.32 0.51
N MET A 64 -5.61 -3.17 1.63
CA MET A 64 -5.41 -4.00 2.81
C MET A 64 -5.77 -5.47 2.56
N ALA A 65 -6.81 -5.76 1.77
CA ALA A 65 -7.15 -7.11 1.34
C ALA A 65 -6.07 -7.72 0.43
N ALA A 66 -5.51 -6.94 -0.50
CA ALA A 66 -4.41 -7.35 -1.36
C ALA A 66 -3.12 -7.67 -0.58
N LEU A 67 -2.77 -6.85 0.41
CA LEU A 67 -1.64 -7.10 1.32
C LEU A 67 -1.85 -8.39 2.13
N ARG A 68 -3.04 -8.59 2.69
CA ARG A 68 -3.41 -9.84 3.37
C ARG A 68 -3.31 -11.06 2.46
N ALA A 69 -3.76 -10.97 1.21
CA ALA A 69 -3.67 -12.06 0.24
C ALA A 69 -2.21 -12.47 -0.08
N LEU A 70 -1.27 -11.54 0.05
CA LEU A 70 0.17 -11.80 -0.09
C LEU A 70 0.81 -12.35 1.20
N GLY A 71 0.04 -12.50 2.27
CA GLY A 71 0.55 -12.85 3.60
C GLY A 71 1.37 -11.73 4.22
N ASP A 72 1.17 -10.48 3.81
CA ASP A 72 1.65 -9.28 4.52
C ASP A 72 0.62 -8.92 5.59
N GLU A 73 0.28 -9.90 6.41
CA GLU A 73 -0.44 -9.69 7.65
C GLU A 73 0.54 -8.96 8.55
N ASN A 74 0.40 -7.65 8.66
CA ASN A 74 1.09 -6.88 9.67
C ASN A 74 0.47 -7.21 11.04
N GLU A 75 0.56 -8.48 11.45
CA GLU A 75 0.36 -8.97 12.80
C GLU A 75 1.67 -8.86 13.60
N ASN A 76 2.51 -7.87 13.29
CA ASN A 76 3.52 -7.44 14.26
C ASN A 76 2.88 -6.45 15.25
N LEU A 77 1.86 -6.93 15.98
CA LEU A 77 1.41 -6.37 17.27
C LEU A 77 2.48 -6.53 18.37
N THR A 78 3.72 -6.91 18.03
CA THR A 78 4.81 -7.15 18.98
C THR A 78 6.03 -6.24 18.82
N GLU A 79 6.11 -5.40 17.79
CA GLU A 79 7.19 -4.42 17.69
C GLU A 79 6.61 -3.01 17.81
N ALA A 80 6.34 -2.65 19.06
CA ALA A 80 6.27 -1.27 19.49
C ALA A 80 7.43 -0.49 18.84
N PRO A 81 7.17 0.69 18.25
CA PRO A 81 8.23 1.52 17.68
C PRO A 81 9.31 1.72 18.76
N PRO A 82 10.60 1.51 18.45
CA PRO A 82 11.65 1.71 19.43
C PRO A 82 11.51 3.12 19.97
N THR A 83 11.21 3.21 21.27
CA THR A 83 10.97 4.47 21.97
C THR A 83 12.11 5.41 21.64
N LYS A 84 11.76 6.50 20.96
CA LYS A 84 12.59 7.68 20.74
C LYS A 84 13.30 7.97 22.08
N GLN A 85 14.63 7.80 22.11
CA GLN A 85 15.44 8.15 23.27
C GLN A 85 15.32 9.66 23.48
N GLY A 86 14.40 10.07 24.35
CA GLY A 86 14.35 11.40 24.92
C GLY A 86 15.46 11.50 25.95
N GLY A 87 16.48 12.29 25.65
CA GLY A 87 17.59 12.55 26.55
C GLY A 87 17.17 13.22 27.86
N ILE A 88 17.99 12.97 28.87
CA ILE A 88 18.34 13.92 29.93
C ILE A 88 19.85 13.85 30.14
#